data_AF-A0A923B986-F1
#
_entry.id   AF-A0A923B986-F1
#
_cell.length_a   1.000
_cell.length_b   1.000
_cell.length_c   1.000
_cell.angle_alpha   90.00
_cell.angle_beta   90.00
_cell.angle_gamma   90.00
#
_symmetry.space_group_name_H-M   'P 1'
#
loop_
_entity.id
_entity.type
_entity.pdbx_description
1 polymer ?
#
loop_
_entity_poly.entity_id
_entity_poly.type
_entity_poly.pdbx_seq_one_letter_code
_entity_poly.pdbx_strand_id
1 'polypeptide(L)' 'MVTKSKSSTLPALNGEQSLNRYLSEIRKFPVLTAEQEYMLAKRYQEHEDPEAAAQLVSSHLRLVAKIAMGYRGYGLPVA' A
#
# COMPACT_ATOMS: atom_id res chain seq x y z
N MET A 1 36.08 33.41 7.90
CA MET A 1 34.80 33.06 8.57
C MET A 1 34.29 31.76 7.97
N VAL A 2 34.37 30.65 8.71
CA VAL A 2 33.91 29.32 8.27
C VAL A 2 32.41 29.21 8.54
N THR A 3 31.60 29.01 7.50
CA THR A 3 30.16 28.78 7.63
C THR A 3 29.92 27.37 8.18
N LYS A 4 29.37 27.30 9.39
CA LYS A 4 29.02 26.06 10.09
C LYS A 4 27.80 25.43 9.43
N SER A 5 28.00 24.35 8.68
CA SER A 5 26.92 23.51 8.15
C SER A 5 26.14 22.89 9.33
N LYS A 6 24.86 23.24 9.48
CA LYS A 6 23.95 22.54 10.38
C LYS A 6 23.62 21.20 9.74
N SER A 7 24.27 20.14 10.21
CA SER A 7 23.83 18.76 9.96
C SER A 7 22.43 18.59 10.54
N SER A 8 21.43 18.58 9.68
CA SER A 8 20.06 18.18 10.03
C SER A 8 20.11 16.70 10.40
N THR A 9 20.20 16.39 11.70
CA THR A 9 19.68 15.12 12.22
C THR A 9 18.18 15.15 12.03
N LEU A 10 17.73 14.87 10.80
CA LEU A 10 16.35 14.50 10.57
C LEU A 10 16.14 13.24 11.40
N PRO A 11 15.19 13.21 12.36
CA PRO A 11 14.80 11.95 12.96
C PRO A 11 14.33 11.10 11.78
N ALA A 12 15.05 10.03 11.48
CA ALA A 12 14.57 9.02 10.57
C ALA A 12 13.24 8.57 11.15
N LEU A 13 12.14 9.09 10.63
CA LEU A 13 10.81 8.57 10.90
C LEU A 13 10.86 7.18 10.32
N ASN A 14 11.17 6.24 11.20
CA ASN A 14 11.61 4.89 10.90
C ASN A 14 10.70 4.32 9.81
N GLY A 15 11.24 4.06 8.61
CA GLY A 15 10.47 3.49 7.51
C GLY A 15 9.74 2.20 7.90
N GLU A 16 10.25 1.53 8.93
CA GLU A 16 9.62 0.37 9.55
C GLU A 16 8.36 0.72 10.36
N GLN A 17 8.29 1.86 11.06
CA GLN A 17 7.07 2.30 11.76
C GLN A 17 5.98 2.75 10.78
N SER A 18 6.34 3.47 9.71
CA SER A 18 5.38 3.87 8.66
C SER A 18 4.85 2.64 7.90
N LEU A 19 5.72 1.68 7.58
CA LEU A 19 5.33 0.41 6.96
C LEU A 19 4.41 -0.41 7.87
N ASN A 20 4.73 -0.57 9.15
CA ASN A 20 3.86 -1.31 10.08
C ASN A 20 2.46 -0.68 10.19
N ARG A 21 2.38 0.67 10.23
CA ARG A 21 1.09 1.37 10.19
C ARG A 21 0.35 1.06 8.89
N TYR A 22 0.99 1.19 7.73
CA TYR A 22 0.39 0.86 6.44
C TYR A 22 -0.14 -0.59 6.40
N LEU A 23 0.65 -1.56 6.85
CA LEU A 23 0.25 -2.96 6.91
C LEU A 23 -0.94 -3.20 7.85
N SER A 24 -1.05 -2.44 8.94
CA SER A 24 -2.21 -2.51 9.83
C SER A 24 -3.48 -1.92 9.21
N GLU A 25 -3.36 -0.84 8.43
CA GLU A 25 -4.50 -0.22 7.74
C GLU A 25 -5.04 -1.14 6.64
N ILE A 26 -4.18 -1.70 5.78
CA ILE A 26 -4.64 -2.55 4.68
C ILE A 26 -5.31 -3.86 5.15
N ARG A 27 -5.03 -4.30 6.39
CA ARG A 27 -5.68 -5.48 6.99
C ARG A 27 -7.13 -5.23 7.37
N LYS A 28 -7.55 -3.97 7.50
CA LYS A 28 -8.93 -3.61 7.84
C LYS A 28 -9.89 -3.76 6.67
N PHE A 29 -9.38 -3.78 5.44
CA PHE A 29 -10.22 -3.97 4.25
C PHE A 29 -10.78 -5.40 4.22
N PRO A 30 -12.08 -5.57 3.91
CA PRO A 30 -12.70 -6.87 3.81
C PRO A 30 -12.13 -7.65 2.62
N VAL A 31 -12.04 -8.98 2.78
CA VAL A 31 -11.71 -9.89 1.68
C VAL A 31 -12.99 -10.16 0.90
N LEU A 32 -12.95 -9.93 -0.41
CA LEU A 32 -14.07 -10.17 -1.29
C LEU A 32 -14.22 -11.67 -1.57
N THR A 33 -15.46 -12.13 -1.75
CA THR A 33 -15.74 -13.44 -2.35
C THR A 33 -15.59 -13.37 -3.87
N ALA A 34 -15.40 -14.51 -4.53
CA ALA A 34 -15.28 -14.56 -6.00
C ALA A 34 -16.50 -13.94 -6.71
N GLU A 35 -17.70 -14.10 -6.14
CA GLU A 35 -18.92 -13.49 -6.69
C GLU A 35 -18.91 -11.97 -6.54
N GLN A 36 -18.46 -11.45 -5.39
CA GLN A 36 -18.33 -10.00 -5.18
C GLN A 36 -17.30 -9.39 -6.13
N GLU A 37 -16.16 -10.06 -6.35
CA GLU A 37 -15.15 -9.64 -7.31
C GLU A 37 -15.72 -9.55 -8.73
N TYR A 38 -16.44 -10.59 -9.17
CA TYR A 38 -17.06 -10.62 -10.48
C TYR A 38 -18.05 -9.46 -10.65
N MET A 39 -18.91 -9.23 -9.65
CA MET A 39 -19.90 -8.16 -9.70
C MET A 39 -19.26 -6.77 -9.73
N LEU A 40 -18.23 -6.53 -8.92
CA LEU A 40 -17.51 -5.25 -8.92
C LEU A 40 -16.75 -5.03 -10.24
N ALA A 41 -16.11 -6.07 -10.78
CA ALA A 41 -15.37 -5.99 -12.03
C ALA A 41 -16.32 -5.69 -13.21
N LYS A 42 -17.46 -6.38 -13.27
CA LYS A 42 -18.49 -6.14 -14.27
C LYS A 42 -19.07 -4.72 -14.14
N ARG A 43 -19.35 -4.27 -12.92
CA ARG A 43 -19.85 -2.92 -12.66
C ARG A 43 -18.86 -1.85 -13.10
N TYR A 44 -17.57 -2.02 -12.84
CA TYR A 44 -16.54 -1.11 -13.35
C TYR A 44 -16.48 -1.13 -14.88
N GLN A 45 -16.55 -2.31 -15.50
CA GLN A 45 -16.47 -2.45 -16.95
C GLN A 45 -17.68 -1.84 -17.68
N GLU A 46 -18.89 -2.03 -17.15
CA GLU A 46 -20.14 -1.59 -17.80
C GLU A 46 -20.51 -0.14 -17.49
N HIS A 47 -20.11 0.37 -16.33
CA HIS A 47 -20.52 1.68 -15.84
C HIS A 47 -19.37 2.63 -15.53
N GLU A 48 -18.13 2.24 -15.82
CA GLU A 48 -16.90 2.99 -15.51
C GLU A 48 -16.83 3.41 -14.03
N ASP A 49 -17.40 2.59 -13.13
CA ASP A 49 -17.63 2.95 -11.74
C ASP A 49 -16.31 2.98 -10.92
N PRO A 50 -15.82 4.18 -10.55
CA PRO A 50 -14.55 4.31 -9.84
C PRO A 50 -14.62 3.75 -8.40
N GLU A 51 -15.80 3.70 -7.78
CA GLU A 51 -15.96 3.10 -6.46
C GLU A 51 -15.82 1.58 -6.52
N ALA A 52 -16.33 0.95 -7.58
CA ALA A 52 -16.15 -0.48 -7.79
C ALA A 52 -14.68 -0.84 -7.99
N ALA A 53 -13.94 -0.04 -8.77
CA ALA A 53 -12.49 -0.18 -8.93
C ALA A 53 -11.75 0.01 -7.59
N ALA A 54 -12.10 1.04 -6.81
CA ALA A 54 -11.49 1.28 -5.50
C ALA A 54 -11.71 0.12 -4.51
N GLN A 55 -12.90 -0.49 -4.52
CA GLN A 55 -13.20 -1.66 -3.68
C GLN A 55 -12.39 -2.89 -4.10
N LEU A 56 -12.26 -3.14 -5.41
CA LEU A 56 -11.41 -4.22 -5.92
C LEU A 56 -9.95 -4.03 -5.51
N VAL A 57 -9.39 -2.84 -5.72
CA VAL A 57 -7.99 -2.55 -5.40
C VAL A 57 -7.74 -2.64 -3.90
N SER A 58 -8.59 -2.01 -3.08
CA SER A 58 -8.41 -1.97 -1.62
C SER A 58 -8.44 -3.36 -0.97
N SER A 59 -9.32 -4.25 -1.44
CA SER A 59 -9.38 -5.64 -0.95
C SER A 59 -8.08 -6.43 -1.24
N HIS A 60 -7.43 -6.15 -2.37
CA HIS A 60 -6.23 -6.86 -2.83
C HIS A 60 -4.91 -6.28 -2.32
N LEU A 61 -4.92 -5.16 -1.59
CA LEU A 61 -3.69 -4.55 -1.07
C LEU A 61 -2.86 -5.48 -0.19
N ARG A 62 -3.52 -6.40 0.53
CA ARG A 62 -2.84 -7.43 1.35
C ARG A 62 -1.97 -8.36 0.50
N LEU A 63 -2.45 -8.74 -0.69
CA LEU A 63 -1.71 -9.58 -1.63
C LEU A 63 -0.50 -8.83 -2.20
N VAL A 64 -0.72 -7.57 -2.62
CA VAL A 64 0.36 -6.70 -3.13
C VAL A 64 1.46 -6.54 -2.09
N ALA A 65 1.09 -6.22 -0.85
CA ALA A 65 2.04 -6.07 0.25
C ALA A 65 2.84 -7.36 0.50
N LYS A 66 2.20 -8.54 0.43
CA LYS A 66 2.88 -9.83 0.55
C LYS A 66 3.90 -10.05 -0.57
N ILE A 67 3.54 -9.75 -1.82
CA ILE A 67 4.44 -9.89 -2.97
C ILE A 67 5.61 -8.93 -2.85
N ALA A 68 5.35 -7.64 -2.56
CA ALA A 68 6.38 -6.62 -2.39
C ALA A 68 7.36 -6.96 -1.27
N MET A 69 6.88 -7.49 -0.14
CA MET A 69 7.72 -7.97 0.95
C MET A 69 8.62 -9.14 0.54
N GLY A 70 8.20 -9.97 -0.43
CA GLY A 70 9.03 -11.04 -1.00
C GLY A 70 10.25 -10.54 -1.79
N TYR A 71 10.21 -9.29 -2.26
CA TYR A 71 11.36 -8.62 -2.89
C TYR A 71 12.26 -7.88 -1.88
N ARG A 72 11.94 -7.90 -0.58
CA ARG A 72 12.80 -7.33 0.46
C ARG A 72 14.12 -8.10 0.48
N GLY A 73 15.24 -7.40 0.29
CA GLY A 73 16.57 -8.00 0.19
C GLY A 73 17.19 -7.96 -1.21
N TYR A 74 16.40 -7.64 -2.25
CA TYR A 74 16.91 -7.40 -3.61
C TYR A 74 17.36 -5.95 -3.87
N GLY A 75 17.49 -5.13 -2.82
CA GLY A 75 17.92 -3.73 -2.91
C GLY A 75 16.82 -2.73 -3.28
N LEU A 76 15.56 -3.17 -3.41
CA LEU A 76 14.42 -2.27 -3.64
C LEU A 76 13.97 -1.61 -2.33
N PRO A 77 13.77 -0.28 -2.28
CA PRO A 77 13.26 0.41 -1.11
C PRO A 77 11.80 0.03 -0.87
N VAL A 78 11.49 -0.37 0.37
CA VAL A 78 10.14 -0.77 0.82
C VAL A 78 9.52 0.30 1.74
N ALA A 79 10.20 1.44 1.88
CA ALA A 79 9.82 2.59 2.70
C ALA A 79 10.41 3.88 2.12
#